data_AF-A0A941WNM6-F1
#
_entry.id   AF-A0A941WNM6-F1
#
_cell.length_a   1.000
_cell.length_b   1.000
_cell.length_c   1.000
_cell.angle_alpha   90.00
_cell.angle_beta   90.00
_cell.angle_gamma   90.00
#
_symmetry.space_group_name_H-M   'P 1'
#
loop_
_entity.id
_entity.type
_entity.pdbx_description
1 polymer ?
#
loop_
_entity_poly.entity_id
_entity_poly.type
_entity_poly.pdbx_seq_one_letter_code
_entity_poly.pdbx_strand_id
1 'polypeptide(L)'
;WGELWGVADRTDYDLTQHQNVSGKDLTYFDPETNERYIPYVVEPSLGVERSVLAVLVDAYDEEVVDAEKNDVRVVLHLHPALAPYKAAVLPLSKKLSDKAREVYAELAKEWMIDFDETGSIGKRYRREDEVGTPYCITVDFDTVGDAEKAGDNCVTVRERDTMEQVRVPISELKAYLAEKLAY
;
A
#
# COMPACT_ATOMS: atom_id res chain seq x y z
N TRP A 1 17.41 -16.40 -9.26
CA TRP A 1 16.46 -16.45 -10.38
C TRP A 1 15.43 -17.53 -10.14
N GLY A 2 14.16 -17.15 -10.09
CA GLY A 2 13.00 -18.05 -9.99
C GLY A 2 11.94 -17.59 -10.99
N GLU A 3 11.12 -18.51 -11.48
CA GLU A 3 10.05 -18.19 -12.43
C GLU A 3 8.90 -17.45 -11.71
N LEU A 4 8.47 -16.34 -12.30
CA LEU A 4 7.36 -15.51 -11.79
C LEU A 4 6.13 -15.59 -12.71
N TRP A 5 6.35 -15.67 -14.01
CA TRP A 5 5.32 -15.63 -15.05
C TRP A 5 5.70 -16.57 -16.21
N GLY A 6 4.80 -17.49 -16.56
CA GLY A 6 4.80 -18.23 -17.81
C GLY A 6 3.72 -17.74 -18.78
N VAL A 7 4.06 -17.61 -20.07
CA VAL A 7 3.08 -17.35 -21.14
C VAL A 7 3.13 -18.54 -22.10
N ALA A 8 2.03 -19.26 -22.21
CA ALA A 8 1.92 -20.45 -23.05
C ALA A 8 0.85 -20.27 -24.12
N ASP A 9 1.21 -20.54 -25.38
CA ASP A 9 0.24 -20.78 -26.45
C ASP A 9 -0.07 -22.29 -26.47
N ARG A 10 -1.31 -22.64 -26.12
CA ARG A 10 -1.79 -24.02 -25.97
C ARG A 10 -2.66 -24.45 -27.15
N THR A 11 -2.70 -23.63 -28.20
CA THR A 11 -3.56 -23.79 -29.37
C THR A 11 -5.00 -24.11 -28.95
N ASP A 12 -5.71 -24.96 -29.67
CA ASP A 12 -7.09 -25.37 -29.41
C ASP A 12 -7.23 -26.61 -28.50
N TYR A 13 -6.13 -27.12 -27.90
CA TYR A 13 -6.16 -28.41 -27.19
C TYR A 13 -7.17 -28.42 -26.04
N ASP A 14 -7.15 -27.41 -25.17
CA ASP A 14 -7.96 -27.39 -23.95
C ASP A 14 -9.47 -27.38 -24.25
N LEU A 15 -9.90 -26.51 -25.15
CA LEU A 15 -11.31 -26.41 -25.55
C LEU A 15 -11.76 -27.64 -26.33
N THR A 16 -10.89 -28.23 -27.15
CA THR A 16 -11.18 -29.49 -27.85
C THR A 16 -11.48 -30.61 -26.86
N GLN A 17 -10.65 -30.78 -25.81
CA GLN A 17 -10.90 -31.80 -24.80
C GLN A 17 -12.18 -31.52 -24.00
N HIS A 18 -12.44 -30.26 -23.61
CA HIS A 18 -13.67 -29.90 -22.90
C HIS A 18 -14.93 -30.17 -23.73
N GLN A 19 -14.92 -29.84 -25.03
CA GLN A 19 -16.03 -30.13 -25.94
C GLN A 19 -16.27 -31.64 -26.05
N ASN A 20 -15.22 -32.43 -26.26
CA ASN A 20 -15.31 -33.89 -26.43
C ASN A 20 -15.90 -34.59 -25.19
N VAL A 21 -15.52 -34.15 -23.99
CA VAL A 21 -15.98 -34.76 -22.74
C VAL A 21 -17.36 -34.26 -22.32
N SER A 22 -17.63 -32.97 -22.50
CA SER A 22 -18.91 -32.37 -22.07
C SER A 22 -20.04 -32.54 -23.09
N GLY A 23 -19.73 -32.78 -24.36
CA GLY A 23 -20.67 -32.80 -25.47
C GLY A 23 -21.27 -31.43 -25.81
N LYS A 24 -20.74 -30.34 -25.26
CA LYS A 24 -21.16 -28.97 -25.57
C LYS A 24 -20.29 -28.38 -26.68
N ASP A 25 -20.93 -27.77 -27.67
CA ASP A 25 -20.25 -27.04 -28.75
C ASP A 25 -19.55 -25.81 -28.17
N LEU A 26 -18.22 -25.76 -28.31
CA LEU A 26 -17.35 -24.66 -27.91
C LEU A 26 -16.74 -23.95 -29.14
N THR A 27 -17.27 -24.18 -30.34
CA THR A 27 -16.84 -23.46 -31.54
C THR A 27 -17.31 -22.00 -31.50
N TYR A 28 -16.44 -21.11 -31.95
CA TYR A 28 -16.75 -19.71 -32.21
C TYR A 28 -17.09 -19.54 -33.69
N PHE A 29 -18.12 -18.74 -33.99
CA PHE A 29 -18.42 -18.31 -35.37
C PHE A 29 -17.85 -16.92 -35.58
N ASP A 30 -16.91 -16.83 -36.52
CA ASP A 30 -16.33 -15.56 -36.92
C ASP A 30 -17.16 -14.91 -38.04
N PRO A 31 -17.78 -13.74 -37.80
CA PRO A 31 -18.62 -13.08 -38.80
C PRO A 31 -17.84 -12.46 -39.96
N GLU A 32 -16.52 -12.25 -39.83
CA GLU A 32 -15.70 -11.68 -40.89
C GLU A 32 -15.31 -12.75 -41.91
N THR A 33 -14.89 -13.91 -41.44
CA THR A 33 -14.49 -15.04 -42.29
C THR A 33 -15.65 -15.97 -42.64
N ASN A 34 -16.77 -15.91 -41.90
CA ASN A 34 -17.90 -16.84 -41.95
C ASN A 34 -17.51 -18.30 -41.62
N GLU A 35 -16.45 -18.50 -40.85
CA GLU A 35 -15.97 -19.82 -40.45
C GLU A 35 -16.30 -20.14 -38.99
N ARG A 36 -16.38 -21.44 -38.68
CA ARG A 36 -16.46 -21.95 -37.31
C ARG A 36 -15.16 -22.64 -36.94
N TYR A 37 -14.58 -22.27 -35.82
CA TYR A 37 -13.36 -22.91 -35.31
C TYR A 37 -13.36 -22.97 -33.78
N ILE A 38 -12.51 -23.82 -33.22
CA ILE A 38 -12.22 -23.83 -31.78
C ILE A 38 -11.12 -22.79 -31.54
N PRO A 39 -11.35 -21.74 -30.73
CA PRO A 39 -10.37 -20.69 -30.54
C PRO A 39 -9.14 -21.19 -29.79
N TYR A 40 -8.00 -20.55 -30.06
CA TYR A 40 -6.76 -20.87 -29.36
C TYR A 40 -6.77 -20.31 -27.94
N VAL A 41 -6.12 -21.03 -27.04
CA VAL A 41 -5.93 -20.67 -25.64
C VAL A 41 -4.51 -20.15 -25.46
N VAL A 42 -4.41 -18.85 -25.18
CA VAL A 42 -3.17 -18.22 -24.70
C VAL A 42 -3.28 -18.08 -23.19
N GLU A 43 -2.42 -18.78 -22.45
CA GLU A 43 -2.43 -18.83 -20.99
C GLU A 43 -1.26 -18.02 -20.41
N PRO A 44 -1.52 -16.79 -19.92
CA PRO A 44 -0.63 -16.15 -18.96
C PRO A 44 -0.89 -16.72 -17.56
N SER A 45 0.12 -17.36 -16.97
CA SER A 45 0.04 -17.94 -15.62
C SER A 45 1.06 -17.27 -14.69
N LEU A 46 0.58 -16.79 -13.54
CA LEU A 46 1.36 -16.04 -12.56
C LEU A 46 1.20 -16.65 -11.17
N GLY A 47 2.31 -16.89 -10.49
CA GLY A 47 2.30 -17.29 -9.07
C GLY A 47 2.11 -16.07 -8.17
N VAL A 48 0.95 -15.96 -7.52
CA VAL A 48 0.66 -14.86 -6.58
C VAL A 48 1.64 -14.86 -5.41
N GLU A 49 1.89 -16.01 -4.81
CA GLU A 49 2.79 -16.15 -3.65
C GLU A 49 4.21 -15.74 -3.98
N ARG A 50 4.70 -16.13 -5.16
CA ARG A 50 6.05 -15.76 -5.62
C ARG A 50 6.15 -14.27 -5.94
N SER A 51 5.09 -13.70 -6.51
CA SER A 51 5.03 -12.27 -6.81
C SER A 51 5.06 -11.45 -5.52
N VAL A 52 4.29 -11.85 -4.51
CA VAL A 52 4.33 -11.21 -3.17
C VAL A 52 5.72 -11.33 -2.55
N LEU A 53 6.32 -12.52 -2.57
CA LEU A 53 7.68 -12.70 -2.04
C LEU A 53 8.71 -11.84 -2.78
N ALA A 54 8.62 -11.74 -4.10
CA ALA A 54 9.52 -10.91 -4.89
C ALA A 54 9.41 -9.43 -4.50
N VAL A 55 8.19 -8.91 -4.35
CA VAL A 55 7.96 -7.53 -3.89
C VAL A 55 8.50 -7.30 -2.49
N LEU A 56 8.29 -8.23 -1.55
CA LEU A 56 8.79 -8.10 -0.18
C LEU A 56 10.32 -8.10 -0.11
N VAL A 57 10.97 -8.98 -0.89
CA VAL A 57 12.43 -9.07 -0.93
C VAL A 57 13.06 -7.85 -1.59
N ASP A 58 12.45 -7.33 -2.65
CA ASP A 58 12.91 -6.11 -3.35
C ASP A 58 12.77 -4.86 -2.47
N ALA A 59 11.70 -4.78 -1.68
CA ALA A 59 11.43 -3.64 -0.81
C ALA A 59 12.23 -3.63 0.50
N TYR A 60 12.79 -4.76 0.94
CA TYR A 60 13.47 -4.86 2.24
C TYR A 60 14.82 -4.14 2.25
N ASP A 61 15.00 -3.24 3.20
CA ASP A 61 16.28 -2.60 3.48
C ASP A 61 16.55 -2.44 4.99
N GLU A 62 17.84 -2.45 5.33
CA GLU A 62 18.37 -2.16 6.67
C GLU A 62 19.25 -0.90 6.58
N GLU A 63 18.64 0.25 6.82
CA GLU A 63 19.31 1.54 6.68
C GLU A 63 20.00 1.98 7.98
N VAL A 64 21.27 2.38 7.89
CA VAL A 64 22.00 3.01 8.99
C VAL A 64 21.60 4.49 9.08
N VAL A 65 20.80 4.83 10.09
CA VAL A 65 20.30 6.20 10.32
C VAL A 65 21.35 7.06 11.01
N ASP A 66 22.08 6.49 11.97
CA ASP A 66 23.18 7.16 12.69
C ASP A 66 24.26 6.14 13.05
N ALA A 67 25.37 6.19 12.31
CA ALA A 67 26.49 5.26 12.48
C ALA A 67 27.20 5.43 13.84
N GLU A 68 27.22 6.64 14.41
CA GLU A 68 27.88 6.90 15.69
C GLU A 68 27.07 6.34 16.86
N LYS A 69 25.74 6.34 16.74
CA LYS A 69 24.82 5.75 17.72
C LYS A 69 24.46 4.29 17.45
N ASN A 70 24.98 3.70 16.37
CA ASN A 70 24.62 2.37 15.90
C ASN A 70 23.09 2.21 15.73
N ASP A 71 22.43 3.27 15.22
CA ASP A 71 20.99 3.29 14.97
C ASP A 71 20.72 2.78 13.55
N VAL A 72 20.14 1.59 13.47
CA VAL A 72 19.75 0.93 12.22
C VAL A 72 18.24 0.78 12.22
N ARG A 73 17.62 1.05 11.07
CA ARG A 73 16.18 0.84 10.86
C ARG A 73 15.95 -0.24 9.81
N VAL A 74 14.97 -1.08 10.06
CA VAL A 74 14.40 -1.97 9.05
C VAL A 74 13.27 -1.19 8.38
N VAL A 75 13.23 -1.20 7.06
CA VAL A 75 12.19 -0.53 6.27
C VAL A 75 11.79 -1.40 5.09
N LEU A 76 10.49 -1.42 4.78
CA LEU A 76 9.98 -1.94 3.52
C LEU A 76 9.64 -0.78 2.58
N HIS A 77 10.46 -0.55 1.56
CA HIS A 77 10.25 0.44 0.50
C HIS A 77 9.14 0.05 -0.49
N LEU A 78 8.00 -0.41 0.01
CA LEU A 78 6.86 -0.77 -0.83
C LEU A 78 6.40 0.44 -1.62
N HIS A 79 6.20 0.26 -2.92
CA HIS A 79 5.56 1.27 -3.74
C HIS A 79 4.19 1.65 -3.13
N PRO A 80 3.78 2.94 -3.09
CA PRO A 80 2.53 3.35 -2.46
C PRO A 80 1.29 2.59 -2.94
N ALA A 81 1.28 2.14 -4.20
CA ALA A 81 0.22 1.27 -4.74
C ALA A 81 0.10 -0.08 -4.02
N LEU A 82 1.23 -0.68 -3.64
CA LEU A 82 1.34 -2.02 -3.06
C LEU A 82 1.37 -2.02 -1.53
N ALA A 83 1.67 -0.88 -0.90
CA ALA A 83 1.68 -0.76 0.56
C ALA A 83 0.31 -1.17 1.17
N PRO A 84 0.27 -2.06 2.17
CA PRO A 84 -0.99 -2.52 2.79
C PRO A 84 -1.78 -1.38 3.44
N TYR A 85 -1.07 -0.48 4.13
CA TYR A 85 -1.62 0.75 4.68
C TYR A 85 -1.00 1.93 3.93
N LYS A 86 -1.82 2.93 3.59
CA LYS A 86 -1.37 4.12 2.84
C LYS A 86 -0.86 5.20 3.78
N ALA A 87 -1.42 5.27 4.98
CA ALA A 87 -0.91 6.10 6.05
C ALA A 87 -1.25 5.52 7.43
N ALA A 88 -0.58 6.01 8.47
CA ALA A 88 -0.88 5.69 9.86
C ALA A 88 -1.13 6.98 10.66
N VAL A 89 -2.16 7.00 11.51
CA VAL A 89 -2.46 8.16 12.37
C VAL A 89 -1.99 7.89 13.79
N LEU A 90 -1.06 8.72 14.27
CA LEU A 90 -0.27 8.47 15.47
C LEU A 90 -0.36 9.66 16.45
N PRO A 91 -1.20 9.60 17.51
CA PRO A 91 -1.26 10.67 18.49
C PRO A 91 0.04 10.76 19.32
N LEU A 92 0.65 11.93 19.48
CA LEU A 92 1.91 12.09 20.23
C LEU A 92 1.79 11.59 21.68
N SER A 93 0.61 11.73 22.28
CA SER A 93 0.25 11.15 23.58
C SER A 93 -1.19 10.65 23.57
N LYS A 94 -1.54 9.74 24.49
CA LYS A 94 -2.91 9.23 24.64
C LYS A 94 -3.97 10.31 24.90
N LYS A 95 -3.57 11.49 25.38
CA LYS A 95 -4.49 12.62 25.59
C LYS A 95 -5.00 13.22 24.27
N LEU A 96 -4.31 12.94 23.16
CA LEU A 96 -4.61 13.45 21.83
C LEU A 96 -5.36 12.40 20.97
N SER A 97 -5.63 11.23 21.54
CA SER A 97 -6.22 10.10 20.82
C SER A 97 -7.61 10.41 20.25
N ASP A 98 -8.42 11.21 20.94
CA ASP A 98 -9.75 11.58 20.44
C ASP A 98 -9.64 12.37 19.13
N LYS A 99 -8.77 13.39 19.10
CA LYS A 99 -8.54 14.19 17.87
C LYS A 99 -7.91 13.35 16.76
N ALA A 100 -6.98 12.46 17.11
CA ALA A 100 -6.37 11.55 16.16
C ALA A 100 -7.38 10.54 15.58
N ARG A 101 -8.35 10.07 16.38
CA ARG A 101 -9.44 9.21 15.91
C ARG A 101 -10.37 9.92 14.94
N GLU A 102 -10.60 11.22 15.10
CA GLU A 102 -11.34 12.01 14.11
C GLU A 102 -10.60 12.03 12.76
N VAL A 103 -9.30 12.35 12.77
CA VAL A 103 -8.48 12.37 11.55
C VAL A 103 -8.44 10.99 10.90
N TYR A 104 -8.22 9.94 11.69
CA TYR A 104 -8.28 8.54 11.25
C TYR A 104 -9.61 8.22 10.58
N ALA A 105 -10.75 8.53 11.23
CA ALA A 105 -12.07 8.20 10.73
C ALA A 105 -12.39 8.91 9.40
N GLU A 106 -11.87 10.13 9.19
CA GLU A 106 -12.03 10.83 7.92
C GLU A 106 -11.19 10.22 6.80
N LEU A 107 -9.92 9.88 7.06
CA LEU A 107 -9.02 9.30 6.06
C LEU A 107 -9.37 7.84 5.72
N ALA A 108 -9.84 7.07 6.70
CA ALA A 108 -10.21 5.66 6.54
C ALA A 108 -11.44 5.44 5.64
N LYS A 109 -12.14 6.50 5.24
CA LYS A 109 -13.23 6.43 4.25
C LYS A 109 -12.72 6.15 2.84
N GLU A 110 -11.47 6.47 2.54
CA GLU A 110 -10.91 6.36 1.18
C GLU A 110 -9.69 5.45 1.09
N TRP A 111 -8.93 5.31 2.18
CA TRP A 111 -7.71 4.52 2.20
C TRP A 111 -7.68 3.53 3.36
N MET A 112 -6.83 2.51 3.20
CA MET A 112 -6.41 1.67 4.33
C MET A 112 -5.48 2.50 5.21
N ILE A 113 -5.95 2.83 6.42
CA ILE A 113 -5.24 3.64 7.40
C ILE A 113 -5.01 2.81 8.65
N ASP A 114 -3.81 2.87 9.24
CA ASP A 114 -3.55 2.29 10.56
C ASP A 114 -3.68 3.35 11.67
N PHE A 115 -3.89 2.90 12.91
CA PHE A 115 -3.96 3.75 14.09
C PHE A 115 -3.21 3.12 15.26
N ASP A 116 -2.24 3.84 15.81
CA ASP A 116 -1.45 3.35 16.94
C ASP A 116 -1.09 4.47 17.94
N GLU A 117 -1.41 4.22 19.21
CA GLU A 117 -1.14 5.11 20.35
C GLU A 117 -0.20 4.47 21.40
N THR A 118 0.39 3.32 21.09
CA THR A 118 1.18 2.52 22.02
C THR A 118 2.68 2.85 21.94
N GLY A 119 3.30 3.13 23.08
CA GLY A 119 4.73 3.45 23.14
C GLY A 119 5.08 4.86 22.64
N SER A 120 6.37 5.14 22.51
CA SER A 120 6.86 6.44 22.02
C SER A 120 6.59 6.61 20.53
N ILE A 121 6.52 7.86 20.06
CA ILE A 121 6.28 8.16 18.65
C ILE A 121 7.37 7.55 17.74
N GLY A 122 8.64 7.57 18.16
CA GLY A 122 9.72 6.94 17.41
C GLY A 122 9.55 5.43 17.24
N LYS A 123 9.06 4.72 18.27
CA LYS A 123 8.76 3.27 18.15
C LYS A 123 7.61 3.00 17.20
N ARG A 124 6.64 3.91 17.11
CA ARG A 124 5.54 3.80 16.15
C ARG A 124 6.01 4.02 14.73
N TYR A 125 6.80 5.06 14.48
CA TYR A 125 7.44 5.25 13.17
C TYR A 125 8.25 4.04 12.73
N ARG A 126 9.01 3.39 13.65
CA ARG A 126 9.74 2.16 13.32
C ARG A 126 8.83 1.00 12.90
N ARG A 127 7.70 0.78 13.60
CA ARG A 127 6.72 -0.24 13.21
C ARG A 127 6.13 0.03 11.83
N GLU A 128 5.81 1.28 11.54
CA GLU A 128 5.26 1.69 10.24
C GLU A 128 6.29 1.57 9.11
N ASP A 129 7.55 1.92 9.38
CA ASP A 129 8.68 1.70 8.45
C ASP A 129 8.81 0.19 8.14
N GLU A 130 8.75 -0.68 9.16
CA GLU A 130 8.85 -2.15 9.05
C GLU A 130 7.72 -2.79 8.22
N VAL A 131 6.51 -2.22 8.22
CA VAL A 131 5.39 -2.70 7.39
C VAL A 131 5.22 -1.93 6.08
N GLY A 132 6.08 -0.95 5.84
CA GLY A 132 6.17 -0.19 4.60
C GLY A 132 5.07 0.85 4.39
N THR A 133 4.46 1.36 5.47
CA THR A 133 3.47 2.44 5.41
C THR A 133 4.11 3.74 4.89
N PRO A 134 3.66 4.32 3.76
CA PRO A 134 4.33 5.47 3.15
C PRO A 134 4.29 6.76 3.99
N TYR A 135 3.19 7.02 4.70
CA TYR A 135 2.99 8.27 5.43
C TYR A 135 2.56 8.05 6.89
N CYS A 136 3.27 8.66 7.83
CA CYS A 136 2.86 8.71 9.23
C CYS A 136 2.33 10.10 9.58
N ILE A 137 1.14 10.19 10.15
CA ILE A 137 0.44 11.44 10.46
C ILE A 137 0.38 11.58 11.97
N THR A 138 1.11 12.55 12.50
CA THR A 138 1.22 12.78 13.92
C THR A 138 0.34 13.94 14.36
N VAL A 139 -0.53 13.66 15.33
CA VAL A 139 -1.33 14.66 16.03
C VAL A 139 -0.61 15.01 17.33
N ASP A 140 -0.21 16.27 17.49
CA ASP A 140 0.55 16.76 18.63
C ASP A 140 -0.22 17.82 19.44
N PHE A 141 0.41 18.34 20.50
CA PHE A 141 -0.21 19.34 21.35
C PHE A 141 -0.43 20.68 20.63
N ASP A 142 0.42 21.03 19.67
CA ASP A 142 0.22 22.23 18.85
C ASP A 142 -1.02 22.11 17.95
N THR A 143 -1.40 20.89 17.56
CA THR A 143 -2.61 20.62 16.76
C THR A 143 -3.88 21.10 17.47
N VAL A 144 -4.03 20.71 18.75
CA VAL A 144 -5.24 20.99 19.56
C VAL A 144 -5.13 22.28 20.37
N GLY A 145 -3.90 22.72 20.66
CA GLY A 145 -3.63 23.82 21.56
C GLY A 145 -3.85 23.48 23.04
N ASP A 146 -3.65 24.48 23.89
CA ASP A 146 -3.91 24.43 25.32
C ASP A 146 -4.63 25.70 25.79
N ALA A 147 -4.73 25.90 27.10
CA ALA A 147 -5.42 27.07 27.67
C ALA A 147 -4.72 28.40 27.38
N GLU A 148 -3.44 28.38 27.01
CA GLU A 148 -2.62 29.57 26.78
C GLU A 148 -2.37 29.84 25.29
N LYS A 149 -2.37 28.78 24.46
CA LYS A 149 -2.11 28.82 23.03
C LYS A 149 -3.21 28.10 22.25
N ALA A 150 -3.88 28.83 21.35
CA ALA A 150 -4.82 28.23 20.43
C ALA A 150 -4.13 27.22 19.50
N GLY A 151 -4.77 26.09 19.23
CA GLY A 151 -4.25 25.06 18.34
C GLY A 151 -4.15 25.54 16.90
N ASP A 152 -3.13 25.08 16.18
CA ASP A 152 -2.91 25.42 14.77
C ASP A 152 -3.76 24.57 13.81
N ASN A 153 -4.45 23.55 14.33
CA ASN A 153 -5.25 22.59 13.56
C ASN A 153 -4.48 21.97 12.37
N CYS A 154 -3.16 21.85 12.52
CA CYS A 154 -2.27 21.20 11.58
C CYS A 154 -1.75 19.90 12.16
N VAL A 155 -1.42 18.94 11.30
CA VAL A 155 -0.75 17.69 11.67
C VAL A 155 0.63 17.62 11.04
N THR A 156 1.52 16.84 11.62
CA THR A 156 2.83 16.59 11.03
C THR A 156 2.77 15.30 10.22
N VAL A 157 3.02 15.38 8.91
CA VAL A 157 3.12 14.22 8.03
C VAL A 157 4.60 13.89 7.82
N ARG A 158 5.00 12.68 8.22
CA ARG A 158 6.32 12.11 7.95
C ARG A 158 6.24 11.17 6.76
N GLU A 159 7.13 11.34 5.79
CA GLU A 159 7.30 10.42 4.67
C GLU A 159 8.33 9.33 5.02
N ARG A 160 8.08 8.09 4.61
CA ARG A 160 8.85 6.89 5.01
C ARG A 160 10.29 6.91 4.50
N ASP A 161 10.48 7.13 3.20
CA ASP A 161 11.76 6.94 2.51
C ASP A 161 12.75 8.04 2.89
N THR A 162 12.34 9.30 2.74
CA THR A 162 13.14 10.50 3.04
C THR A 162 13.20 10.85 4.52
N MET A 163 12.26 10.34 5.32
CA MET A 163 12.05 10.71 6.73
C MET A 163 11.70 12.19 6.95
N GLU A 164 11.41 12.95 5.89
CA GLU A 164 11.05 14.36 5.98
C GLU A 164 9.70 14.54 6.68
N GLN A 165 9.60 15.63 7.45
CA GLN A 165 8.40 15.99 8.19
C GLN A 165 7.88 17.33 7.72
N VAL A 166 6.61 17.37 7.32
CA VAL A 166 5.92 18.58 6.88
C VAL A 166 4.68 18.83 7.72
N ARG A 167 4.45 20.10 8.06
CA ARG A 167 3.26 20.54 8.81
C ARG A 167 2.15 20.87 7.82
N VAL A 168 1.03 20.17 7.91
CA VAL A 168 -0.08 20.27 6.94
C VAL A 168 -1.39 20.57 7.69
N PRO A 169 -2.18 21.57 7.27
CA PRO A 169 -3.51 21.81 7.82
C PRO A 169 -4.42 20.58 7.67
N ILE A 170 -5.19 20.22 8.70
CA ILE A 170 -6.08 19.04 8.64
C ILE A 170 -7.09 19.15 7.48
N SER A 171 -7.52 20.37 7.13
CA SER A 171 -8.41 20.63 5.98
C SER A 171 -7.80 20.27 4.63
N GLU A 172 -6.47 20.33 4.51
CA GLU A 172 -5.72 20.07 3.26
C GLU A 172 -5.12 18.67 3.23
N LEU A 173 -5.04 17.99 4.37
CA LEU A 173 -4.40 16.68 4.54
C LEU A 173 -4.88 15.64 3.53
N LYS A 174 -6.19 15.59 3.28
CA LYS A 174 -6.77 14.64 2.33
C LYS A 174 -6.29 14.91 0.89
N ALA A 175 -6.28 16.17 0.47
CA ALA A 175 -5.81 16.55 -0.86
C ALA A 175 -4.29 16.29 -0.99
N TYR A 176 -3.54 16.62 0.05
CA TYR A 176 -2.11 16.34 0.14
C TYR A 176 -1.81 14.85 -0.03
N LEU A 177 -2.51 13.98 0.72
CA LEU A 177 -2.33 12.53 0.59
C LEU A 177 -2.78 12.01 -0.77
N ALA A 178 -3.88 12.52 -1.32
CA ALA A 178 -4.36 12.10 -2.64
C ALA A 178 -3.34 12.40 -3.76
N GLU A 179 -2.69 13.56 -3.71
CA GLU A 179 -1.60 13.91 -4.65
C GLU A 179 -0.40 12.98 -4.46
N LYS A 180 0.00 12.77 -3.20
CA LYS A 180 1.18 11.97 -2.82
C LYS A 180 1.01 10.46 -3.01
N LEU A 181 -0.22 9.99 -3.05
CA LEU A 181 -0.60 8.60 -3.31
C LEU A 181 -1.11 8.38 -4.73
N ALA A 182 -1.05 9.40 -5.60
CA ALA A 182 -1.35 9.22 -7.02
C ALA A 182 -0.22 8.43 -7.70
N TYR A 183 -0.58 7.34 -8.36
CA TYR A 183 0.30 6.47 -9.14
C TYR A 183 -0.39 5.99 -10.41
#